data_AF-A0A5E5BX64-F1
#
_entry.id   AF-A0A5E5BX64-F1
#
_cell.length_a   1.000
_cell.length_b   1.000
_cell.length_c   1.000
_cell.angle_alpha   90.00
_cell.angle_beta   90.00
_cell.angle_gamma   90.00
#
_symmetry.space_group_name_H-M   'P 1'
#
loop_
_entity.id
_entity.type
_entity.pdbx_description
1 polymer ?
#
loop_
_entity_poly.entity_id
_entity_poly.type
_entity_poly.pdbx_seq_one_letter_code
_entity_poly.pdbx_strand_id
1 'polypeptide(L)'
;MSVRQAQREIDSAEFAEWVAYSRIEQFGSPIEDLRTGAVVSMLANINRDRKRHPEPFGLLDVLPWAEHGDSQPDEPVQLADPKAQSDLIRAAIFGIAPTSD
;
A
#
# COMPACT_ATOMS: atom_id res chain seq x y z
N MET A 1 8.93 -14.63 -24.29
CA MET A 1 10.13 -13.89 -24.77
C MET A 1 11.26 -14.12 -23.79
N SER A 2 12.49 -14.35 -24.25
CA SER A 2 13.65 -14.42 -23.33
C SER A 2 14.15 -13.01 -22.99
N VAL A 3 14.81 -12.83 -21.83
CA VAL A 3 15.41 -11.54 -21.46
C VAL A 3 16.41 -11.07 -22.53
N ARG A 4 17.22 -11.99 -23.08
CA ARG A 4 18.19 -11.68 -24.15
C ARG A 4 17.51 -11.15 -25.42
N GLN A 5 16.35 -11.70 -25.75
CA GLN A 5 15.59 -11.27 -26.91
C GLN A 5 14.91 -9.91 -26.65
N ALA A 6 14.30 -9.74 -25.47
CA ALA A 6 13.69 -8.49 -25.04
C ALA A 6 14.68 -7.32 -25.10
N GLN A 7 15.91 -7.50 -24.59
CA GLN A 7 16.96 -6.48 -24.62
C GLN A 7 17.43 -6.09 -26.03
N ARG A 8 17.17 -6.91 -27.06
CA ARG A 8 17.51 -6.61 -28.45
C ARG A 8 16.38 -5.93 -29.22
N GLU A 9 15.14 -6.23 -28.83
CA GLU A 9 13.93 -5.88 -29.59
C GLU A 9 13.16 -4.72 -28.97
N ILE A 10 13.24 -4.53 -27.65
CA ILE A 10 12.53 -3.49 -26.91
C ILE A 10 13.49 -2.34 -26.61
N ASP A 11 13.16 -1.16 -27.10
CA ASP A 11 13.93 0.05 -26.80
C ASP A 11 13.57 0.67 -25.44
N SER A 12 14.29 1.71 -25.03
CA SER A 12 14.07 2.34 -23.73
C SER A 12 12.71 3.03 -23.61
N ALA A 13 12.14 3.53 -24.71
CA ALA A 13 10.86 4.23 -24.69
C ALA A 13 9.72 3.22 -24.51
N GLU A 14 9.72 2.16 -25.30
CA GLU A 14 8.76 1.06 -25.16
C GLU A 14 8.86 0.41 -23.78
N PHE A 15 10.08 0.18 -23.26
CA PHE A 15 10.25 -0.35 -21.91
C PHE A 15 9.66 0.59 -20.84
N ALA A 16 9.83 1.91 -20.97
CA ALA A 16 9.26 2.87 -20.05
C ALA A 16 7.72 2.88 -20.09
N GLU A 17 7.13 2.71 -21.26
CA GLU A 17 5.68 2.56 -21.42
C GLU A 17 5.15 1.29 -20.75
N TRP A 18 5.85 0.15 -20.90
CA TRP A 18 5.49 -1.08 -20.17
C TRP A 18 5.59 -0.94 -18.65
N VAL A 19 6.60 -0.20 -18.16
CA VAL A 19 6.70 0.13 -16.73
C VAL A 19 5.56 1.05 -16.29
N ALA A 20 5.14 2.01 -17.11
CA ALA A 20 3.99 2.86 -16.80
C ALA A 20 2.69 2.05 -16.79
N TYR A 21 2.50 1.18 -17.78
CA TYR A 21 1.33 0.32 -17.90
C TYR A 21 1.21 -0.65 -16.71
N SER A 22 2.32 -1.24 -16.25
CA SER A 22 2.32 -2.15 -15.09
C SER A 22 1.92 -1.49 -13.77
N ARG A 23 2.14 -0.18 -13.65
CA ARG A 23 1.68 0.59 -12.48
C ARG A 23 0.18 0.90 -12.53
N ILE A 24 -0.41 0.97 -13.73
CA ILE A 24 -1.83 1.26 -13.92
C ILE A 24 -2.66 -0.01 -13.75
N GLU A 25 -2.36 -1.04 -14.55
CA GLU A 25 -3.18 -2.25 -14.59
C GLU A 25 -2.82 -3.22 -13.45
N GLN A 26 -1.64 -3.09 -12.86
CA GLN A 26 -1.15 -3.91 -11.74
C GLN A 26 -1.38 -5.40 -11.98
N PHE A 27 -0.65 -5.98 -12.93
CA PHE A 27 -0.76 -7.41 -13.24
C PHE A 27 0.11 -8.30 -12.34
N GLY A 28 -0.35 -9.53 -12.13
CA GLY A 28 0.40 -10.59 -11.45
C GLY A 28 -0.19 -11.01 -10.11
N SER A 29 0.54 -11.89 -9.42
CA SER A 29 0.07 -12.53 -8.18
C SER A 29 -0.37 -11.59 -7.08
N PRO A 30 0.23 -10.39 -6.84
CA PRO A 30 -0.22 -9.52 -5.77
C PRO A 30 -1.69 -9.08 -5.89
N ILE A 31 -2.17 -8.75 -7.10
CA ILE A 31 -3.57 -8.35 -7.28
C ILE A 31 -4.53 -9.55 -7.18
N GLU A 32 -4.07 -10.74 -7.60
CA GLU A 32 -4.83 -11.99 -7.49
C GLU A 32 -4.97 -12.41 -6.01
N ASP A 33 -3.89 -12.25 -5.25
CA ASP A 33 -3.85 -12.46 -3.80
C ASP A 33 -4.77 -11.46 -3.09
N LEU A 34 -4.76 -10.18 -3.47
CA LEU A 34 -5.68 -9.18 -2.92
C LEU A 34 -7.16 -9.54 -3.18
N ARG A 35 -7.50 -10.00 -4.39
CA ARG A 35 -8.87 -10.45 -4.71
C ARG A 35 -9.25 -11.70 -3.91
N THR A 36 -8.33 -12.65 -3.79
CA THR A 36 -8.54 -13.90 -3.03
C THR A 36 -8.67 -13.63 -1.54
N GLY A 37 -7.80 -12.79 -0.99
CA GLY A 37 -7.80 -12.38 0.41
C GLY A 37 -9.09 -11.67 0.80
N ALA A 38 -9.79 -10.98 -0.12
CA ALA A 38 -11.08 -10.37 0.18
C ALA A 38 -12.14 -11.45 0.48
N VAL A 39 -12.13 -12.55 -0.28
CA VAL A 39 -13.03 -13.69 -0.05
C VAL A 39 -12.62 -14.47 1.20
N VAL A 40 -11.32 -14.69 1.41
CA VAL A 40 -10.79 -15.42 2.57
C VAL A 40 -11.04 -14.64 3.87
N SER A 41 -10.82 -13.33 3.89
CA SER A 41 -11.09 -12.47 5.06
C SER A 41 -12.59 -12.43 5.38
N MET A 42 -13.47 -12.41 4.38
CA MET A 42 -14.91 -12.60 4.59
C MET A 42 -15.20 -13.94 5.26
N LEU A 43 -14.66 -15.05 4.75
CA LEU A 43 -14.87 -16.38 5.33
C LEU A 43 -14.32 -16.48 6.76
N ALA A 44 -13.14 -15.92 7.01
CA ALA A 44 -12.54 -15.87 8.33
C ALA A 44 -13.42 -15.09 9.31
N ASN A 45 -13.96 -13.93 8.89
CA ASN A 45 -14.84 -13.12 9.71
C ASN A 45 -16.20 -13.75 9.98
N ILE A 46 -16.77 -14.50 9.01
CA ILE A 46 -18.00 -15.27 9.22
C ILE A 46 -17.80 -16.33 10.32
N ASN A 47 -16.63 -16.95 10.38
CA ASN A 47 -16.29 -18.02 11.33
C ASN A 47 -15.54 -17.53 12.58
N ARG A 48 -15.41 -16.21 12.76
CA ARG A 48 -14.60 -15.62 13.83
C ARG A 48 -15.29 -15.70 15.19
N ASP A 49 -14.57 -16.22 16.19
CA ASP A 49 -14.99 -16.12 17.59
C ASP A 49 -14.74 -14.70 18.12
N ARG A 50 -15.79 -13.89 18.20
CA ARG A 50 -15.73 -12.48 18.63
C ARG A 50 -15.28 -12.29 20.09
N LYS A 51 -15.33 -13.33 20.93
CA LYS A 51 -14.84 -13.26 22.32
C LYS A 51 -13.32 -13.42 22.38
N ARG A 52 -12.77 -14.28 21.52
CA ARG A 52 -11.32 -14.53 21.44
C ARG A 52 -10.61 -13.56 20.50
N HIS A 53 -11.30 -13.09 19.46
CA HIS A 53 -10.78 -12.17 18.46
C HIS A 53 -11.82 -11.07 18.16
N PRO A 54 -11.87 -10.01 18.98
CA PRO A 54 -12.89 -8.96 18.86
C PRO A 54 -12.72 -8.13 17.58
N GLU A 55 -11.50 -7.99 17.07
CA GLU A 55 -11.19 -7.25 15.84
C GLU A 55 -11.34 -8.14 14.59
N PRO A 56 -11.93 -7.61 13.49
CA PRO A 56 -12.14 -8.37 12.27
C PRO A 56 -10.81 -8.58 11.54
N PHE A 57 -10.71 -9.69 10.82
CA PHE A 57 -9.59 -9.92 9.92
C PHE A 57 -9.71 -9.01 8.69
N GLY A 58 -8.68 -8.23 8.44
CA GLY A 58 -8.52 -7.47 7.22
C GLY A 58 -8.06 -8.34 6.05
N LEU A 59 -8.08 -7.74 4.87
CA LEU A 59 -7.55 -8.36 3.65
C LEU A 59 -6.08 -8.74 3.80
N LEU A 60 -5.27 -7.82 4.34
CA LEU A 60 -3.82 -7.98 4.42
C LEU A 60 -3.39 -9.01 5.46
N ASP A 61 -4.24 -9.29 6.46
CA ASP A 61 -3.96 -10.25 7.53
C ASP A 61 -3.74 -11.67 7.00
N VAL A 62 -4.27 -12.00 5.82
CA VAL A 62 -4.22 -13.34 5.23
C VAL A 62 -3.23 -13.46 4.07
N LEU A 63 -2.49 -12.38 3.74
CA LEU A 63 -1.56 -12.36 2.62
C LEU A 63 -0.11 -12.54 3.10
N PRO A 64 0.65 -13.55 2.61
CA PRO A 64 1.99 -13.84 3.12
C PRO A 64 3.04 -12.75 2.88
N TRP A 65 2.85 -11.92 1.86
CA TRP A 65 3.77 -10.85 1.47
C TRP A 65 3.39 -9.49 2.06
N ALA A 66 2.19 -9.37 2.62
CA ALA A 66 1.83 -8.17 3.34
C ALA A 66 2.63 -8.20 4.64
N GLU A 67 3.53 -7.22 4.82
CA GLU A 67 4.08 -7.00 6.14
C GLU A 67 2.90 -6.66 7.06
N HIS A 68 2.61 -7.53 8.03
CA HIS A 68 1.79 -7.18 9.19
C HIS A 68 2.60 -6.21 10.05
N GLY A 69 2.94 -5.05 9.50
CA GLY A 69 3.29 -3.91 10.32
C GLY A 69 2.11 -3.74 11.25
N ASP A 70 2.36 -3.75 12.56
CA ASP A 70 1.41 -3.36 13.59
C ASP A 70 0.79 -2.05 13.11
N SER A 71 -0.34 -2.17 12.41
CA SER A 71 -1.08 -1.05 11.89
C SER A 71 -1.84 -0.56 13.10
N GLN A 72 -1.11 0.02 14.06
CA GLN A 72 -1.70 0.98 14.93
C GLN A 72 -2.41 1.95 14.00
N PRO A 73 -3.71 2.18 14.17
CA PRO A 73 -4.37 3.24 13.42
C PRO A 73 -3.49 4.47 13.61
N ASP A 74 -2.99 5.02 12.50
CA ASP A 74 -2.35 6.33 12.49
C ASP A 74 -3.44 7.29 12.98
N GLU A 75 -3.52 7.48 14.30
CA GLU A 75 -4.33 8.55 14.85
C GLU A 75 -3.81 9.83 14.17
N PRO A 76 -4.70 10.60 13.53
CA PRO A 76 -4.27 11.79 12.83
C PRO A 76 -3.45 12.65 13.78
N VAL A 77 -2.20 12.95 13.41
CA VAL A 77 -1.36 13.86 14.18
C VAL A 77 -2.01 15.25 14.12
N GLN A 78 -2.75 15.59 15.18
CA GLN A 78 -3.37 16.88 15.38
C GLN A 78 -2.57 17.67 16.41
N LEU A 79 -1.78 18.62 15.93
CA LEU A 79 -1.05 19.55 16.76
C LEU A 79 -2.00 20.66 17.21
N ALA A 80 -1.91 21.03 18.48
CA ALA A 80 -2.74 22.09 19.06
C ALA A 80 -2.41 23.49 18.47
N ASP A 81 -1.19 23.70 18.00
CA ASP A 81 -0.75 24.94 17.37
C ASP A 81 -1.03 24.90 15.85
N PRO A 82 -1.86 25.83 15.32
CA PRO A 82 -2.12 25.93 13.89
C PRO A 82 -0.87 26.15 13.03
N LYS A 83 0.16 26.83 13.58
CA LYS A 83 1.42 27.06 12.84
C LYS A 83 2.21 25.76 12.72
N ALA A 84 2.41 25.06 13.84
CA ALA A 84 3.03 23.74 13.85
C ALA A 84 2.28 22.73 12.97
N GLN A 85 0.94 22.75 12.97
CA GLN A 85 0.14 21.91 12.08
C GLN A 85 0.39 22.24 10.60
N SER A 86 0.47 23.53 10.25
CA SER A 86 0.74 23.97 8.89
C SER A 86 2.15 23.56 8.43
N ASP A 87 3.14 23.63 9.31
CA ASP A 87 4.52 23.24 9.00
C ASP A 87 4.64 21.72 8.86
N LEU A 88 3.93 20.93 9.68
CA LEU A 88 3.83 19.48 9.52
C LEU A 88 3.27 19.11 8.15
N ILE A 89 2.17 19.76 7.72
CA ILE A 89 1.55 19.52 6.41
C ILE A 89 2.52 19.88 5.28
N ARG A 90 3.24 21.01 5.40
CA ARG A 90 4.24 21.42 4.40
C ARG A 90 5.41 20.45 4.30
N ALA A 91 5.89 19.95 5.43
CA ALA A 91 6.96 18.95 5.46
C ALA A 91 6.50 17.62 4.84
N ALA A 92 5.31 17.14 5.18
CA ALA A 92 4.79 15.87 4.69
C ALA A 92 4.47 15.88 3.18
N ILE A 93 3.89 16.98 2.67
CA ILE A 93 3.47 17.07 1.26
C ILE A 93 4.62 17.53 0.35
N PHE A 94 5.42 18.50 0.81
CA PHE A 94 6.38 19.22 -0.04
C PHE A 94 7.84 19.03 0.38
N GLY A 95 8.13 18.36 1.51
CA GLY A 95 9.50 18.17 2.00
C GLY A 95 10.16 19.47 2.49
N ILE A 96 9.39 20.52 2.78
CA ILE A 96 9.91 21.81 3.23
C ILE A 96 10.08 21.78 4.75
N ALA A 97 11.28 22.08 5.24
CA ALA A 97 11.55 22.15 6.68
C ALA A 97 10.74 23.29 7.34
N PRO A 98 10.30 23.14 8.61
CA PRO A 98 9.62 24.19 9.33
C PRO A 98 10.47 25.46 9.40
N THR A 99 9.89 26.61 9.08
CA THR A 99 10.52 27.91 9.30
C THR A 99 10.42 28.30 10.77
N SER A 100 11.53 28.22 11.48
CA SER A 100 11.66 28.80 12.83
C SER A 100 11.49 30.32 12.75
N ASP A 101 10.53 30.87 13.49
CA ASP A 101 10.54 32.30 13.87
C ASP A 101 11.36 32.47 15.14
#